data_AF-A0A6A6RKG1-F1
#
_entry.id   AF-A0A6A6RKG1-F1
#
_cell.length_a   1.000
_cell.length_b   1.000
_cell.length_c   1.000
_cell.angle_alpha   90.00
_cell.angle_beta   90.00
_cell.angle_gamma   90.00
#
_symmetry.space_group_name_H-M   'P 1'
#
loop_
_entity.id
_entity.type
_entity.pdbx_description
1 polymer ?
#
loop_
_entity_poly.entity_id
_entity_poly.type
_entity_poly.pdbx_seq_one_letter_code
_entity_poly.pdbx_strand_id
1 'polypeptide(L)'
;QARKFSTCHDGDLRAYLQGRKVSQSFLIEIDQFLEAHPEITSFPQGRAMVAYMNGLEPLPAYLHFLKGYTRPARYIANLFPKQFSALPYDFASVTLRSTQDTELVDFFGGFEFRWDILDRIDDEVTRACAALKLGRFVKAGLRKLVCYAVWGNPIDACKQPVYNYQEDFLANTYLPEHVVLCEVPKIAGYTIPYPGPGSSRRHMSVRSRMARAHDEGIGKSSNL
;
A
#
# COMPACT_ATOMS: atom_id res chain seq x y z
N GLN A 1 -16.00 -10.40 17.83
CA GLN A 1 -14.60 -10.87 17.73
C GLN A 1 -14.25 -11.05 16.26
N ALA A 2 -13.06 -10.66 15.82
CA ALA A 2 -12.62 -10.90 14.45
C ALA A 2 -12.20 -12.37 14.25
N ARG A 3 -12.44 -12.92 13.06
CA ARG A 3 -11.92 -14.22 12.64
C ARG A 3 -10.40 -14.27 12.77
N LYS A 4 -9.88 -15.45 13.13
CA LYS A 4 -8.45 -15.77 13.08
C LYS A 4 -8.09 -16.49 11.79
N PHE A 5 -7.29 -15.87 10.94
CA PHE A 5 -6.84 -16.44 9.67
C PHE A 5 -5.76 -17.51 9.88
N SER A 6 -4.89 -17.35 10.88
CA SER A 6 -3.77 -18.28 11.12
C SER A 6 -4.22 -19.70 11.47
N THR A 7 -5.41 -19.84 12.04
CA THR A 7 -6.00 -21.12 12.41
C THR A 7 -6.94 -21.69 11.34
N CYS A 8 -7.21 -20.94 10.26
CA CYS A 8 -8.04 -21.44 9.16
C CYS A 8 -7.25 -22.48 8.35
N HIS A 9 -7.81 -23.68 8.22
CA HIS A 9 -7.24 -24.76 7.38
C HIS A 9 -7.88 -24.78 5.99
N ASP A 10 -7.94 -23.62 5.36
CA ASP A 10 -8.57 -23.43 4.06
C ASP A 10 -7.59 -23.72 2.90
N GLY A 11 -8.01 -24.56 1.96
CA GLY A 11 -7.18 -24.98 0.82
C GLY A 11 -6.95 -23.84 -0.17
N ASP A 12 -7.99 -23.07 -0.46
CA ASP A 12 -7.96 -22.00 -1.46
C ASP A 12 -7.10 -20.83 -0.99
N LEU A 13 -7.21 -20.43 0.28
CA LEU A 13 -6.34 -19.42 0.89
C LEU A 13 -4.87 -19.86 0.86
N ARG A 14 -4.56 -21.13 1.14
CA ARG A 14 -3.18 -21.62 1.08
C ARG A 14 -2.63 -21.61 -0.35
N ALA A 15 -3.41 -22.08 -1.31
CA ALA A 15 -3.05 -22.06 -2.73
C ALA A 15 -2.82 -20.62 -3.21
N TYR A 16 -3.69 -19.70 -2.78
CA TYR A 16 -3.57 -18.27 -3.06
C TYR A 16 -2.25 -17.70 -2.53
N LEU A 17 -1.96 -17.88 -1.24
CA LEU A 17 -0.73 -17.38 -0.62
C LEU A 17 0.52 -17.94 -1.30
N GLN A 18 0.51 -19.23 -1.64
CA GLN A 18 1.61 -19.87 -2.36
C GLN A 18 1.80 -19.25 -3.75
N GLY A 19 0.72 -19.05 -4.51
CA GLY A 19 0.76 -18.39 -5.82
C GLY A 19 1.31 -16.96 -5.75
N ARG A 20 1.01 -16.24 -4.66
CA ARG A 20 1.50 -14.88 -4.36
C ARG A 20 2.84 -14.86 -3.63
N LYS A 21 3.45 -16.02 -3.40
CA LYS A 21 4.71 -16.19 -2.65
C LYS A 21 4.68 -15.52 -1.26
N VAL A 22 3.51 -15.46 -0.64
CA VAL A 22 3.29 -14.91 0.69
C VAL A 22 3.49 -16.01 1.73
N SER A 23 4.22 -15.69 2.79
CA SER A 23 4.45 -16.58 3.94
C SER A 23 3.16 -16.79 4.73
N GLN A 24 2.92 -18.04 5.16
CA GLN A 24 1.81 -18.33 6.08
C GLN A 24 1.92 -17.57 7.41
N SER A 25 3.14 -17.21 7.84
CA SER A 25 3.35 -16.39 9.04
C SER A 25 2.66 -15.02 8.94
N PHE A 26 2.38 -14.55 7.72
CA PHE A 26 1.65 -13.30 7.52
C PHE A 26 0.22 -13.36 8.07
N LEU A 27 -0.43 -14.53 8.05
CA LEU A 27 -1.76 -14.69 8.65
C LEU A 27 -1.74 -14.49 10.17
N ILE A 28 -0.64 -14.88 10.83
CA ILE A 28 -0.43 -14.64 12.26
C ILE A 28 -0.30 -13.13 12.52
N GLU A 29 0.42 -12.40 11.66
CA GLU A 29 0.56 -10.95 11.78
C GLU A 29 -0.77 -10.22 11.60
N ILE A 30 -1.64 -10.70 10.71
CA ILE A 30 -3.00 -10.16 10.55
C ILE A 30 -3.82 -10.37 11.82
N ASP A 31 -3.79 -11.58 12.39
CA ASP A 31 -4.52 -11.88 13.61
C ASP A 31 -4.02 -11.02 14.78
N GLN A 32 -2.71 -10.90 14.95
CA GLN A 32 -2.08 -10.04 15.95
C GLN A 32 -2.43 -8.57 15.76
N PHE A 33 -2.50 -8.09 14.51
CA PHE A 33 -2.92 -6.72 14.21
C PHE A 33 -4.36 -6.49 14.65
N LEU A 34 -5.28 -7.37 14.29
CA LEU A 34 -6.69 -7.24 14.69
C LEU A 34 -6.88 -7.32 16.21
N GLU A 35 -6.07 -8.12 16.92
CA GLU A 35 -6.07 -8.21 18.38
C GLU A 35 -5.46 -6.97 19.06
N ALA A 36 -4.38 -6.41 18.50
CA ALA A 36 -3.67 -5.26 19.04
C ALA A 36 -4.39 -3.92 18.81
N HIS A 37 -5.37 -3.89 17.91
CA HIS A 37 -6.13 -2.70 17.54
C HIS A 37 -7.62 -2.83 17.92
N PRO A 38 -7.97 -2.87 19.22
CA PRO A 38 -9.35 -3.02 19.68
C PRO A 38 -10.28 -1.89 19.19
N GLU A 39 -9.72 -0.72 18.83
CA GLU A 39 -10.44 0.40 18.24
C GLU A 39 -11.15 0.04 16.93
N ILE A 40 -10.65 -0.95 16.18
CA ILE A 40 -11.31 -1.49 14.99
C ILE A 40 -12.66 -2.08 15.38
N THR A 41 -12.73 -2.76 16.53
CA THR A 41 -13.96 -3.39 17.02
C THR A 41 -14.83 -2.46 17.86
N SER A 42 -14.38 -1.26 18.20
CA SER A 42 -15.19 -0.26 18.91
C SER A 42 -15.83 0.77 17.97
N PHE A 43 -15.18 1.07 16.83
CA PHE A 43 -15.69 2.00 15.84
C PHE A 43 -16.77 1.34 14.94
N PRO A 44 -17.90 2.01 14.61
CA PRO A 44 -19.01 1.39 13.88
C PRO A 44 -18.61 0.77 12.54
N GLN A 45 -17.74 1.44 11.77
CA GLN A 45 -17.31 1.01 10.45
C GLN A 45 -16.35 -0.19 10.54
N GLY A 46 -15.42 -0.17 11.50
CA GLY A 46 -14.56 -1.33 11.77
C GLY A 46 -15.36 -2.54 12.26
N ARG A 47 -16.39 -2.34 13.09
CA ARG A 47 -17.34 -3.41 13.47
C ARG A 47 -18.09 -3.98 12.27
N ALA A 48 -18.58 -3.12 11.38
CA ALA A 48 -19.29 -3.54 10.17
C ALA A 48 -18.38 -4.38 9.26
N MET A 49 -17.13 -3.94 9.05
CA MET A 49 -16.12 -4.69 8.31
C MET A 49 -15.85 -6.05 8.96
N VAL A 50 -15.63 -6.10 10.27
CA VAL A 50 -15.39 -7.37 10.98
C VAL A 50 -16.59 -8.31 10.88
N ALA A 51 -17.82 -7.80 11.04
CA ALA A 51 -19.04 -8.60 10.90
C ALA A 51 -19.18 -9.16 9.48
N TYR A 52 -18.92 -8.34 8.47
CA TYR A 52 -18.93 -8.75 7.07
C TYR A 52 -17.89 -9.82 6.79
N MET A 53 -16.63 -9.60 7.19
CA MET A 53 -15.54 -10.57 7.03
C MET A 53 -15.83 -11.92 7.70
N ASN A 54 -16.46 -11.90 8.87
CA ASN A 54 -16.80 -13.12 9.59
C ASN A 54 -17.83 -13.98 8.85
N GLY A 55 -18.69 -13.37 8.02
CA GLY A 55 -19.69 -14.06 7.19
C GLY A 55 -19.16 -14.56 5.84
N LEU A 56 -17.91 -14.24 5.48
CA LEU A 56 -17.29 -14.68 4.22
C LEU A 56 -16.50 -15.98 4.38
N GLU A 57 -16.22 -16.67 3.28
CA GLU A 57 -15.21 -17.74 3.25
C GLU A 57 -13.79 -17.18 3.53
N PRO A 58 -12.82 -18.01 3.98
CA PRO A 58 -11.50 -17.53 4.41
C PRO A 58 -10.73 -16.72 3.37
N LEU A 59 -10.65 -17.18 2.12
CA LEU A 59 -9.97 -16.44 1.05
C LEU A 59 -10.64 -15.09 0.73
N PRO A 60 -11.97 -15.01 0.47
CA PRO A 60 -12.65 -13.72 0.30
C PRO A 60 -12.51 -12.78 1.50
N ALA A 61 -12.57 -13.30 2.74
CA ALA A 61 -12.35 -12.49 3.94
C ALA A 61 -10.92 -11.92 3.99
N TYR A 62 -9.92 -12.72 3.62
CA TYR A 62 -8.52 -12.30 3.54
C TYR A 62 -8.32 -11.21 2.48
N LEU A 63 -8.88 -11.39 1.28
CA LEU A 63 -8.82 -10.41 0.21
C LEU A 63 -9.51 -9.10 0.60
N HIS A 64 -10.65 -9.18 1.28
CA HIS A 64 -11.35 -8.00 1.79
C HIS A 64 -10.50 -7.25 2.82
N PHE A 65 -9.87 -7.95 3.76
CA PHE A 65 -8.92 -7.35 4.70
C PHE A 65 -7.77 -6.66 3.98
N LEU A 66 -7.18 -7.29 2.96
CA LEU A 66 -6.06 -6.73 2.21
C LEU A 66 -6.38 -5.42 1.49
N LYS A 67 -7.64 -5.21 1.06
CA LYS A 67 -8.05 -3.91 0.48
C LYS A 67 -7.85 -2.76 1.46
N GLY A 68 -8.10 -3.01 2.75
CA GLY A 68 -7.92 -2.05 3.84
C GLY A 68 -6.53 -2.10 4.48
N TYR A 69 -5.71 -3.11 4.18
CA TYR A 69 -4.43 -3.33 4.83
C TYR A 69 -3.28 -2.76 4.02
N THR A 70 -2.58 -1.83 4.63
CA THR A 70 -1.69 -0.94 3.90
C THR A 70 -0.22 -1.23 4.14
N ARG A 71 0.09 -2.29 4.91
CA ARG A 71 1.46 -2.82 5.01
C ARG A 71 1.68 -3.90 3.95
N PRO A 72 2.87 -3.95 3.32
CA PRO A 72 3.25 -5.02 2.41
C PRO A 72 3.08 -6.41 3.03
N ALA A 73 2.79 -7.41 2.21
CA ALA A 73 2.74 -8.79 2.66
C ALA A 73 4.10 -9.28 3.15
N ARG A 74 4.10 -10.30 4.02
CA ARG A 74 5.33 -11.03 4.34
C ARG A 74 5.55 -12.12 3.31
N TYR A 75 6.63 -12.04 2.56
CA TYR A 75 6.96 -13.02 1.54
C TYR A 75 7.69 -14.24 2.12
N ILE A 76 7.66 -15.35 1.37
CA ILE A 76 8.49 -16.52 1.65
C ILE A 76 9.97 -16.16 1.65
N ALA A 77 10.75 -16.90 2.43
CA ALA A 77 12.20 -16.67 2.54
C ALA A 77 12.88 -16.72 1.17
N ASN A 78 13.88 -15.86 0.98
CA ASN A 78 14.68 -15.75 -0.24
C ASN A 78 13.92 -15.29 -1.50
N LEU A 79 12.68 -14.79 -1.38
CA LEU A 79 12.01 -14.17 -2.53
C LEU A 79 12.80 -12.98 -3.06
N PHE A 80 13.26 -12.12 -2.15
CA PHE A 80 14.09 -10.98 -2.49
C PHE A 80 15.57 -11.36 -2.44
N PRO A 81 16.39 -10.83 -3.36
CA PRO A 81 17.83 -10.95 -3.23
C PRO A 81 18.24 -10.28 -1.91
N LYS A 82 18.84 -11.05 -0.99
CA LYS A 82 19.13 -10.59 0.38
C LYS A 82 19.90 -9.27 0.41
N GLN A 83 20.77 -9.07 -0.58
CA GLN A 83 21.46 -7.82 -0.88
C GLN A 83 21.81 -7.80 -2.37
N PHE A 84 21.06 -7.08 -3.20
CA PHE A 84 21.57 -6.73 -4.54
C PHE A 84 22.22 -5.35 -4.46
N SER A 85 23.54 -5.34 -4.55
CA SER A 85 24.33 -4.11 -4.72
C SER A 85 24.26 -3.60 -6.16
N ALA A 86 24.00 -4.49 -7.11
CA ALA A 86 23.88 -4.20 -8.53
C ALA A 86 22.81 -5.07 -9.19
N LEU A 87 22.26 -4.59 -10.30
CA LEU A 87 21.41 -5.36 -11.21
C LEU A 87 22.20 -5.73 -12.47
N PRO A 88 21.86 -6.84 -13.15
CA PRO A 88 22.41 -7.15 -14.46
C PRO A 88 22.22 -5.98 -15.44
N TYR A 89 23.20 -5.73 -16.31
CA TYR A 89 23.17 -4.59 -17.23
C TYR A 89 21.94 -4.63 -18.17
N ASP A 90 21.54 -5.83 -18.58
CA ASP A 90 20.39 -6.15 -19.42
C ASP A 90 19.05 -6.23 -18.67
N PHE A 91 19.04 -6.09 -17.35
CA PHE A 91 17.82 -6.20 -16.55
C PHE A 91 16.74 -5.18 -16.97
N ALA A 92 15.57 -5.62 -17.44
CA ALA A 92 14.45 -4.75 -17.75
C ALA A 92 13.37 -4.83 -16.67
N SER A 93 13.05 -3.71 -16.02
CA SER A 93 11.91 -3.65 -15.09
C SER A 93 10.60 -3.63 -15.87
N VAL A 94 9.63 -4.44 -15.45
CA VAL A 94 8.24 -4.34 -15.91
C VAL A 94 7.57 -3.19 -15.16
N THR A 95 6.78 -2.39 -15.87
CA THR A 95 6.05 -1.26 -15.27
C THR A 95 4.74 -1.74 -14.64
N LEU A 96 4.46 -1.28 -13.42
CA LEU A 96 3.21 -1.57 -12.71
C LEU A 96 1.99 -1.11 -13.51
N ARG A 97 2.11 -0.02 -14.28
CA ARG A 97 1.06 0.42 -15.21
C ARG A 97 0.64 -0.68 -16.20
N SER A 98 1.59 -1.48 -16.69
CA SER A 98 1.34 -2.52 -17.69
C SER A 98 0.90 -3.86 -17.07
N THR A 99 1.06 -4.01 -15.76
CA THR A 99 0.80 -5.26 -15.06
C THR A 99 -0.70 -5.50 -14.89
N GLN A 100 -1.17 -6.68 -15.32
CA GLN A 100 -2.51 -7.17 -15.05
C GLN A 100 -2.53 -7.90 -13.71
N ASP A 101 -2.96 -7.21 -12.66
CA ASP A 101 -3.08 -7.76 -11.31
C ASP A 101 -4.43 -7.32 -10.70
N THR A 102 -5.24 -8.30 -10.29
CA THR A 102 -6.59 -8.04 -9.77
C THR A 102 -6.57 -7.37 -8.40
N GLU A 103 -5.60 -7.67 -7.54
CA GLU A 103 -5.47 -6.96 -6.26
C GLU A 103 -5.12 -5.49 -6.48
N LEU A 104 -4.25 -5.20 -7.46
CA LEU A 104 -3.91 -3.84 -7.85
C LEU A 104 -5.11 -3.10 -8.41
N VAL A 105 -5.92 -3.75 -9.24
CA VAL A 105 -7.17 -3.17 -9.76
C VAL A 105 -8.15 -2.89 -8.62
N ASP A 106 -8.38 -3.87 -7.76
CA ASP A 106 -9.32 -3.80 -6.65
C ASP A 106 -8.91 -2.75 -5.61
N PHE A 107 -7.62 -2.62 -5.32
CA PHE A 107 -7.09 -1.62 -4.40
C PHE A 107 -7.34 -0.19 -4.87
N PHE A 108 -7.43 0.02 -6.17
CA PHE A 108 -7.73 1.31 -6.77
C PHE A 108 -9.19 1.41 -7.27
N GLY A 109 -10.05 0.45 -6.93
CA GLY A 109 -11.44 0.43 -7.39
C GLY A 109 -12.19 1.68 -6.92
N GLY A 110 -12.61 2.52 -7.87
CA GLY A 110 -13.29 3.79 -7.56
C GLY A 110 -12.35 4.97 -7.27
N PHE A 111 -11.03 4.82 -7.47
CA PHE A 111 -10.05 5.88 -7.24
C PHE A 111 -9.48 6.46 -8.54
N GLU A 112 -9.65 7.77 -8.74
CA GLU A 112 -9.29 8.44 -10.00
C GLU A 112 -7.78 8.58 -10.23
N PHE A 113 -6.97 8.65 -9.15
CA PHE A 113 -5.53 8.91 -9.25
C PHE A 113 -4.65 7.66 -9.34
N ARG A 114 -5.24 6.48 -9.58
CA ARG A 114 -4.50 5.21 -9.76
C ARG A 114 -3.27 5.38 -10.64
N TRP A 115 -3.46 5.94 -11.82
CA TRP A 115 -2.41 6.04 -12.84
C TRP A 115 -1.29 7.00 -12.44
N ASP A 116 -1.62 8.09 -11.73
CA ASP A 116 -0.62 9.03 -11.22
C ASP A 116 0.30 8.34 -10.19
N ILE A 117 -0.25 7.47 -9.34
CA ILE A 117 0.53 6.70 -8.35
C ILE A 117 1.42 5.68 -9.05
N LEU A 118 0.83 4.90 -9.97
CA LEU A 118 1.57 3.88 -10.71
C LEU A 118 2.73 4.47 -11.52
N ASP A 119 2.49 5.58 -12.22
CA ASP A 119 3.52 6.28 -12.99
C ASP A 119 4.67 6.76 -12.12
N ARG A 120 4.36 7.32 -10.95
CA ARG A 120 5.40 7.79 -10.03
C ARG A 120 6.26 6.64 -9.50
N ILE A 121 5.63 5.51 -9.18
CA ILE A 121 6.37 4.33 -8.73
C ILE A 121 7.24 3.79 -9.88
N ASP A 122 6.68 3.69 -11.08
CA ASP A 122 7.41 3.21 -12.26
C ASP A 122 8.62 4.10 -12.57
N ASP A 123 8.48 5.41 -12.45
CA ASP A 123 9.56 6.39 -12.58
C ASP A 123 10.67 6.20 -11.53
N GLU A 124 10.30 6.04 -10.26
CA GLU A 124 11.24 5.84 -9.16
C GLU A 124 11.99 4.51 -9.28
N VAL A 125 11.27 3.43 -9.60
CA VAL A 125 11.83 2.10 -9.82
C VAL A 125 12.77 2.11 -11.02
N THR A 126 12.38 2.75 -12.13
CA THR A 126 13.21 2.85 -13.33
C THR A 126 14.52 3.58 -13.04
N ARG A 127 14.47 4.72 -12.34
CA ARG A 127 15.68 5.47 -11.94
C ARG A 127 16.56 4.66 -10.99
N ALA A 128 15.96 3.96 -10.03
CA ALA A 128 16.67 3.11 -9.09
C ALA A 128 17.37 1.95 -9.80
N CYS A 129 16.68 1.27 -10.71
CA CYS A 129 17.23 0.18 -11.51
C CYS A 129 18.41 0.66 -12.36
N ALA A 130 18.28 1.81 -13.03
CA ALA A 130 19.38 2.42 -13.78
C ALA A 130 20.60 2.73 -12.90
N ALA A 131 20.38 3.28 -11.70
CA ALA A 131 21.45 3.54 -10.74
C ALA A 131 22.14 2.24 -10.29
N LEU A 132 21.38 1.19 -9.99
CA LEU A 132 21.90 -0.11 -9.56
C LEU A 132 22.68 -0.84 -10.66
N LYS A 133 22.25 -0.73 -11.92
CA LYS A 133 23.01 -1.24 -13.08
C LYS A 133 24.38 -0.60 -13.21
N LEU A 134 24.47 0.68 -12.86
CA LEU A 134 25.73 1.44 -12.85
C LEU A 134 26.53 1.26 -11.54
N GLY A 135 26.10 0.36 -10.64
CA GLY A 135 26.74 0.14 -9.35
C GLY A 135 26.66 1.32 -8.38
N ARG A 136 25.73 2.27 -8.61
CA ARG A 136 25.59 3.47 -7.77
C ARG A 136 24.84 3.16 -6.48
N PHE A 137 25.11 3.98 -5.46
CA PHE A 137 24.39 3.89 -4.20
C PHE A 137 22.91 4.22 -4.39
N VAL A 138 22.05 3.36 -3.84
CA VAL A 138 20.60 3.57 -3.77
C VAL A 138 20.20 3.37 -2.32
N LYS A 139 19.41 4.31 -1.78
CA LYS A 139 18.94 4.27 -0.39
C LYS A 139 18.22 2.93 -0.13
N ALA A 140 18.39 2.37 1.07
CA ALA A 140 17.81 1.09 1.46
C ALA A 140 16.30 1.02 1.19
N GLY A 141 15.64 2.16 1.34
CA GLY A 141 14.24 2.31 1.09
C GLY A 141 13.78 2.12 -0.35
N LEU A 142 14.47 2.78 -1.28
CA LEU A 142 14.22 2.67 -2.71
C LEU A 142 14.62 1.27 -3.22
N ARG A 143 15.63 0.63 -2.62
CA ARG A 143 15.94 -0.79 -2.87
C ARG A 143 14.78 -1.70 -2.49
N LYS A 144 14.11 -1.45 -1.35
CA LYS A 144 12.91 -2.20 -0.96
C LYS A 144 11.74 -1.96 -1.93
N LEU A 145 11.58 -0.75 -2.45
CA LEU A 145 10.55 -0.48 -3.47
C LEU A 145 10.81 -1.29 -4.74
N VAL A 146 12.05 -1.30 -5.23
CA VAL A 146 12.48 -2.15 -6.35
C VAL A 146 12.20 -3.63 -6.04
N CYS A 147 12.42 -4.09 -4.79
CA CYS A 147 12.10 -5.46 -4.43
C CYS A 147 10.65 -5.84 -4.70
N TYR A 148 9.72 -5.00 -4.23
CA TYR A 148 8.29 -5.24 -4.36
C TYR A 148 7.83 -5.13 -5.81
N ALA A 149 8.31 -4.11 -6.53
CA ALA A 149 7.91 -3.86 -7.91
C ALA A 149 8.42 -4.95 -8.88
N VAL A 150 9.60 -5.53 -8.61
CA VAL A 150 10.24 -6.50 -9.51
C VAL A 150 9.93 -7.94 -9.15
N TRP A 151 10.04 -8.32 -7.87
CA TRP A 151 9.93 -9.72 -7.44
C TRP A 151 8.73 -10.00 -6.53
N GLY A 152 8.12 -8.95 -5.99
CA GLY A 152 6.95 -9.04 -5.12
C GLY A 152 5.63 -9.01 -5.88
N ASN A 153 4.57 -8.82 -5.12
CA ASN A 153 3.24 -8.55 -5.61
C ASN A 153 3.13 -7.06 -5.99
N PRO A 154 2.58 -6.73 -7.18
CA PRO A 154 2.47 -5.35 -7.67
C PRO A 154 1.81 -4.39 -6.67
N ILE A 155 0.81 -4.88 -5.94
CA ILE A 155 0.08 -4.10 -4.95
C ILE A 155 0.95 -3.66 -3.75
N ASP A 156 1.92 -4.47 -3.35
CA ASP A 156 2.78 -4.14 -2.21
C ASP A 156 3.78 -3.03 -2.55
N ALA A 157 4.10 -2.87 -3.83
CA ALA A 157 4.82 -1.71 -4.34
C ALA A 157 3.99 -0.42 -4.26
N CYS A 158 2.65 -0.50 -4.14
CA CYS A 158 1.81 0.68 -3.90
C CYS A 158 1.65 0.98 -2.41
N LYS A 159 1.69 -0.06 -1.56
CA LYS A 159 1.61 0.08 -0.09
C LYS A 159 2.84 0.79 0.48
N GLN A 160 4.05 0.47 0.02
CA GLN A 160 5.29 0.99 0.62
C GLN A 160 5.57 2.49 0.34
N PRO A 161 5.37 3.02 -0.88
CA PRO A 161 5.45 4.45 -1.20
C PRO A 161 4.51 5.28 -0.34
N VAL A 162 3.28 4.81 -0.15
CA VAL A 162 2.24 5.50 0.61
C VAL A 162 2.67 5.84 2.05
N TYR A 163 3.62 5.11 2.64
CA TYR A 163 4.09 5.38 4.00
C TYR A 163 5.51 5.91 4.13
N ASN A 164 6.41 5.56 3.20
CA ASN A 164 7.85 5.76 3.41
C ASN A 164 8.57 6.63 2.37
N TYR A 165 7.99 6.86 1.18
CA TYR A 165 8.65 7.63 0.08
C TYR A 165 7.81 8.80 -0.43
N GLN A 166 6.70 9.13 0.22
CA GLN A 166 6.00 10.38 -0.01
C GLN A 166 6.85 11.55 0.49
N GLU A 167 7.79 12.01 -0.32
CA GLU A 167 8.52 13.28 -0.11
C GLU A 167 7.68 14.48 -0.57
N ASP A 168 6.69 14.26 -1.45
CA ASP A 168 5.68 15.23 -1.87
C ASP A 168 4.28 14.71 -1.57
N PHE A 169 3.35 15.60 -1.25
CA PHE A 169 1.94 15.27 -1.19
C PHE A 169 1.40 14.99 -2.58
N LEU A 170 1.04 13.73 -2.76
CA LEU A 170 -0.03 13.34 -3.65
C LEU A 170 -1.35 13.67 -2.93
N ALA A 171 -2.45 13.90 -3.64
CA ALA A 171 -3.79 14.14 -3.07
C ALA A 171 -4.34 12.93 -2.24
N ASN A 172 -3.45 12.04 -1.80
CA ASN A 172 -3.66 10.68 -1.33
C ASN A 172 -3.28 10.54 0.16
N THR A 173 -3.27 11.64 0.93
CA THR A 173 -3.24 11.57 2.40
C THR A 173 -4.51 10.97 2.99
N TYR A 174 -5.53 10.84 2.16
CA TYR A 174 -6.57 9.86 2.31
C TYR A 174 -6.21 8.72 1.38
N LEU A 175 -5.92 7.55 1.97
CA LEU A 175 -6.11 6.30 1.26
C LEU A 175 -7.50 6.36 0.60
N PRO A 176 -7.71 5.59 -0.45
CA PRO A 176 -9.02 5.56 -1.03
C PRO A 176 -10.07 5.25 0.05
N GLU A 177 -11.27 5.80 -0.08
CA GLU A 177 -12.43 5.68 0.83
C GLU A 177 -12.80 4.23 1.21
N HIS A 178 -12.13 3.24 0.62
CA HIS A 178 -12.21 1.80 0.88
C HIS A 178 -11.33 1.30 2.05
N VAL A 179 -10.40 2.09 2.57
CA VAL A 179 -9.68 1.70 3.79
C VAL A 179 -10.58 2.03 4.97
N VAL A 180 -11.36 1.04 5.43
CA VAL A 180 -12.19 1.15 6.63
C VAL A 180 -11.40 1.66 7.86
N LEU A 181 -10.07 1.45 7.85
CA LEU A 181 -9.14 1.92 8.88
C LEU A 181 -8.77 3.41 8.75
N CYS A 182 -9.17 4.12 7.70
CA CYS A 182 -8.93 5.56 7.55
C CYS A 182 -9.83 6.42 8.43
N GLU A 183 -11.01 5.91 8.75
CA GLU A 183 -11.95 6.56 9.65
C GLU A 183 -11.64 6.24 11.12
N VAL A 184 -10.73 5.30 11.37
CA VAL A 184 -10.22 5.03 12.72
C VAL A 184 -9.32 6.20 13.14
N PRO A 185 -9.55 6.80 14.31
CA PRO A 185 -8.74 7.92 14.80
C PRO A 185 -7.24 7.58 14.82
N LYS A 186 -6.44 8.47 14.24
CA LYS A 186 -4.97 8.34 14.28
C LYS A 186 -4.46 8.64 15.69
N ILE A 187 -3.35 8.04 16.07
CA ILE A 187 -2.67 8.28 17.36
C ILE A 187 -2.30 9.76 17.49
N ALA A 188 -2.39 10.31 18.70
CA ALA A 188 -2.02 11.69 19.00
C ALA A 188 -0.57 12.00 18.54
N GLY A 189 -0.39 13.10 17.80
CA GLY A 189 0.91 13.53 17.26
C GLY A 189 1.21 13.12 15.81
N TYR A 190 0.26 12.52 15.09
CA TYR A 190 0.42 12.21 13.67
C TYR A 190 0.53 13.48 12.81
N THR A 191 1.65 13.66 12.10
CA THR A 191 1.86 14.77 11.17
C THR A 191 1.36 14.43 9.77
N ILE A 192 0.52 15.30 9.20
CA ILE A 192 0.02 15.19 7.83
C ILE A 192 1.07 15.78 6.86
N PRO A 193 1.50 15.07 5.80
CA PRO A 193 2.47 15.59 4.81
C PRO A 193 1.94 16.78 3.98
N TYR A 194 2.84 17.54 3.34
CA TYR A 194 2.58 18.85 2.71
C TYR A 194 2.40 18.80 1.16
N PRO A 195 1.33 19.41 0.58
CA PRO A 195 1.08 19.63 -0.87
C PRO A 195 2.31 20.00 -1.71
N GLY A 196 2.83 19.07 -2.52
CA GLY A 196 3.96 19.33 -3.43
C GLY A 196 3.52 19.50 -4.89
N PRO A 197 4.25 20.26 -5.72
CA PRO A 197 3.99 20.38 -7.15
C PRO A 197 4.40 19.07 -7.86
N GLY A 198 3.51 18.07 -7.87
CA GLY A 198 3.76 16.79 -8.54
C GLY A 198 4.01 16.92 -10.06
N SER A 199 4.65 15.90 -10.65
CA SER A 199 5.12 15.89 -12.05
C SER A 199 4.04 15.64 -13.12
N SER A 200 2.88 15.10 -12.75
CA SER A 200 1.78 14.83 -13.69
C SER A 200 1.04 16.12 -14.07
N ARG A 201 0.82 16.37 -15.37
CA ARG A 201 0.03 17.55 -15.83
C ARG A 201 -1.47 17.32 -15.72
N ARG A 202 -1.93 16.08 -15.55
CA ARG A 202 -3.33 15.68 -15.71
C ARG A 202 -4.27 16.23 -14.62
N HIS A 203 -3.73 16.49 -13.43
CA HIS A 203 -4.47 17.03 -12.27
C HIS A 203 -3.79 18.26 -11.63
N MET A 204 -2.95 18.96 -12.41
CA MET A 204 -2.22 20.14 -11.96
C MET A 204 -3.14 21.23 -11.37
N SER A 205 -4.30 21.46 -11.99
CA SER A 205 -5.29 22.45 -11.52
C SER A 205 -5.97 22.06 -10.20
N VAL A 206 -6.07 20.77 -9.88
CA VAL A 206 -6.57 20.29 -8.59
C VAL A 206 -5.50 20.48 -7.52
N ARG A 207 -4.25 20.07 -7.82
CA ARG A 207 -3.10 20.24 -6.93
C ARG A 207 -2.86 21.72 -6.55
N SER A 208 -2.92 22.63 -7.52
CA SER A 208 -2.79 24.07 -7.26
C SER A 208 -3.90 24.65 -6.39
N ARG A 209 -5.15 24.16 -6.52
CA ARG A 209 -6.27 24.59 -5.67
C ARG A 209 -6.12 24.08 -4.23
N MET A 210 -5.63 22.86 -4.04
CA MET A 210 -5.45 22.26 -2.71
C MET A 210 -4.26 22.86 -1.95
N ALA A 211 -3.13 23.09 -2.63
CA ALA A 211 -2.00 23.81 -2.04
C ALA A 211 -2.42 25.21 -1.57
N ARG A 212 -3.19 25.92 -2.40
CA ARG A 212 -3.78 27.21 -2.04
C ARG A 212 -4.73 27.10 -0.83
N ALA A 213 -5.62 26.11 -0.78
CA ALA A 213 -6.54 25.92 0.35
C ALA A 213 -5.83 25.62 1.69
N HIS A 214 -4.71 24.89 1.65
CA HIS A 214 -3.86 24.64 2.81
C HIS A 214 -3.14 25.92 3.28
N ASP A 215 -2.55 26.67 2.34
CA ASP A 215 -1.87 27.94 2.64
C ASP A 215 -2.85 29.03 3.13
N GLU A 216 -4.10 28.99 2.66
CA GLU A 216 -5.21 29.84 3.12
C GLU A 216 -5.84 29.38 4.45
N GLY A 217 -5.38 28.27 5.03
CA GLY A 217 -5.84 27.78 6.34
C GLY A 217 -7.29 27.26 6.36
N ILE A 218 -7.88 26.97 5.19
CA ILE A 218 -9.23 26.42 5.05
C ILE A 218 -9.18 24.94 5.45
N GLY A 219 -9.34 24.71 6.75
CA GLY A 219 -9.10 23.45 7.45
C GLY A 219 -8.99 23.69 8.95
N LYS A 220 -8.66 24.93 9.35
CA LYS A 220 -9.04 25.48 10.65
C LYS A 220 -10.48 25.98 10.58
N SER A 221 -11.42 25.08 10.33
CA SER A 221 -12.81 25.32 10.72
C SER A 221 -12.86 25.29 12.24
N SER A 222 -12.67 26.46 12.83
CA SER A 222 -13.59 27.00 13.83
C SER A 222 -14.58 25.98 14.42
N ASN A 223 -14.35 25.54 15.64
CA ASN A 223 -15.11 25.99 16.81
C ASN A 223 -14.84 25.10 18.03
N LEU A 224 -14.70 25.79 19.17
CA LEU A 224 -15.25 25.50 20.51
C LEU A 224 -15.21 24.05 21.01
#